data_AF-A0A653J0G1-F1
#
_entry.id   AF-A0A653J0G1-F1
#
_cell.length_a   1.000
_cell.length_b   1.000
_cell.length_c   1.000
_cell.angle_alpha   90.00
_cell.angle_beta   90.00
_cell.angle_gamma   90.00
#
_symmetry.space_group_name_H-M   'P 1'
#
loop_
_entity.id
_entity.type
_entity.pdbx_description
1 polymer ?
#
loop_
_entity_poly.entity_id
_entity_poly.type
_entity_poly.pdbx_seq_one_letter_code
_entity_poly.pdbx_strand_id
1 'polypeptide(L)'
;MRQFNSGYDYFDGMSSEEIFEAQSPLHGWAGATRAFRPDAGVDDVPRWADFSDPLEAIGARARAHVRERREQMRAEASGFNPAEQRALNTLGLALDADRKGLRRRYTELVRRFHPDHNGGDRSHEGRLQQVVDAYQLLRRAAAFA
;
A
#
# COMPACT_ATOMS: atom_id res chain seq x y z
N MET A 1 4.77 -7.99 -51.69
CA MET A 1 5.27 -7.95 -50.31
C MET A 1 5.73 -9.34 -49.83
N ARG A 2 6.78 -9.91 -50.43
CA ARG A 2 7.33 -11.24 -50.04
C ARG A 2 8.86 -11.24 -49.86
N GLN A 3 9.54 -10.13 -50.15
CA GLN A 3 11.01 -10.04 -50.18
C GLN A 3 11.65 -9.53 -48.86
N PHE A 4 10.87 -9.34 -47.80
CA PHE A 4 11.38 -8.75 -46.54
C PHE A 4 11.46 -9.74 -45.35
N ASN A 5 11.11 -11.02 -45.55
CA ASN A 5 11.14 -12.05 -44.49
C ASN A 5 12.14 -13.18 -44.79
N SER A 6 12.97 -13.07 -45.82
CA SER A 6 13.81 -14.19 -46.31
C SER A 6 15.10 -14.42 -45.52
N GLY A 7 15.35 -13.67 -44.45
CA GLY A 7 16.57 -13.78 -43.64
C GLY A 7 16.35 -13.98 -42.16
N TYR A 8 15.10 -14.21 -41.72
CA TYR A 8 14.78 -14.43 -40.32
C TYR A 8 14.21 -15.83 -40.15
N ASP A 9 15.01 -16.72 -39.58
CA ASP A 9 14.56 -18.01 -39.07
C ASP A 9 14.39 -17.89 -37.56
N TYR A 10 13.14 -17.92 -37.12
CA TYR A 10 12.76 -17.79 -35.71
C TYR A 10 13.31 -18.94 -34.84
N PHE A 11 13.61 -20.10 -35.43
CA PHE A 11 14.07 -21.29 -34.73
C PHE A 11 15.60 -21.50 -34.81
N ASP A 12 16.32 -20.61 -35.50
CA ASP A 12 17.78 -20.72 -35.61
C ASP A 12 18.43 -20.61 -34.22
N GLY A 13 19.21 -21.63 -33.85
CA GLY A 13 19.84 -21.75 -32.53
C GLY A 13 18.98 -22.33 -31.41
N MET A 14 17.69 -22.67 -31.66
CA MET A 14 16.86 -23.36 -30.67
C MET A 14 17.10 -24.88 -30.67
N SER A 15 17.03 -25.48 -29.49
CA SER A 15 16.99 -26.92 -29.29
C SER A 15 15.64 -27.51 -29.72
N SER A 16 15.60 -28.83 -29.93
CA SER A 16 14.35 -29.53 -30.28
C SER A 16 13.25 -29.39 -29.23
N GLU A 17 13.61 -29.27 -27.95
CA GLU A 17 12.66 -29.02 -26.85
C GLU A 17 12.12 -27.60 -26.87
N GLU A 18 12.97 -26.60 -27.13
CA GLU A 18 12.55 -25.20 -27.27
C GLU A 18 11.65 -25.00 -28.49
N ILE A 19 11.93 -25.68 -29.61
CA ILE A 19 11.07 -25.68 -30.80
C ILE A 19 9.70 -26.31 -30.47
N PHE A 20 9.70 -27.43 -29.73
CA PHE A 20 8.46 -28.09 -29.32
C PHE A 20 7.64 -27.21 -28.37
N GLU A 21 8.29 -26.53 -27.43
CA GLU A 21 7.64 -25.57 -26.53
C GLU A 21 7.09 -24.36 -27.29
N ALA A 22 7.85 -23.81 -28.25
CA ALA A 22 7.43 -22.71 -29.11
C ALA A 22 6.23 -23.06 -30.00
N GLN A 23 6.14 -24.32 -30.44
CA GLN A 23 5.02 -24.84 -31.22
C GLN A 23 3.85 -25.32 -30.36
N SER A 24 4.02 -25.39 -29.04
CA SER A 24 2.97 -25.83 -28.13
C SER A 24 1.73 -24.91 -28.22
N PRO A 25 0.51 -25.45 -28.22
CA PRO A 25 -0.71 -24.65 -28.11
C PRO A 25 -0.77 -23.79 -26.83
N LEU A 26 0.02 -24.16 -25.82
CA LEU A 26 0.16 -23.43 -24.56
C LEU A 26 1.25 -22.36 -24.61
N HIS A 27 2.01 -22.23 -25.71
CA HIS A 27 3.03 -21.20 -25.85
C HIS A 27 2.41 -19.81 -25.68
N GLY A 28 3.00 -18.99 -24.80
CA GLY A 28 2.45 -17.70 -24.39
C GLY A 28 1.30 -17.74 -23.37
N TRP A 29 0.69 -18.90 -23.14
CA TRP A 29 -0.38 -19.14 -22.14
C TRP A 29 0.09 -19.99 -20.95
N ALA A 30 1.31 -20.53 -21.01
CA ALA A 30 1.90 -21.36 -19.95
C ALA A 30 2.16 -20.60 -18.63
N GLY A 31 2.07 -19.27 -18.64
CA GLY A 31 2.23 -18.46 -17.44
C GLY A 31 1.01 -18.54 -16.51
N ALA A 32 1.23 -18.87 -15.24
CA ALA A 32 0.21 -18.68 -14.21
C ALA A 32 -0.15 -17.18 -14.13
N THR A 33 -1.42 -16.86 -14.40
CA THR A 33 -1.95 -15.51 -14.25
C THR A 33 -1.81 -15.09 -12.79
N ARG A 34 -1.38 -13.84 -12.53
CA ARG A 34 -1.10 -13.34 -11.17
C ARG A 34 -2.21 -13.65 -10.16
N ALA A 35 -3.46 -13.66 -10.59
CA ALA A 35 -4.62 -13.95 -9.74
C ALA A 35 -4.73 -15.41 -9.25
N PHE A 36 -4.05 -16.36 -9.90
CA PHE A 36 -4.13 -17.80 -9.60
C PHE A 36 -2.79 -18.39 -9.14
N ARG A 37 -1.78 -17.56 -8.91
CA ARG A 37 -0.51 -18.09 -8.38
C ARG A 37 -0.68 -18.46 -6.90
N PRO A 38 -0.10 -19.58 -6.45
CA PRO A 38 -0.18 -19.99 -5.04
C PRO A 38 0.46 -18.96 -4.09
N ASP A 39 1.41 -18.16 -4.55
CA ASP A 39 2.07 -17.07 -3.82
C ASP A 39 1.32 -15.71 -3.92
N ALA A 40 0.21 -15.63 -4.66
CA ALA A 40 -0.52 -14.39 -4.89
C ALA A 40 -1.42 -13.93 -3.73
N GLY A 41 -1.25 -14.49 -2.53
CA GLY A 41 -2.09 -14.16 -1.37
C GLY A 41 -3.46 -14.84 -1.41
N VAL A 42 -3.58 -15.99 -2.09
CA VAL A 42 -4.79 -16.82 -2.09
C VAL A 42 -4.96 -17.57 -0.75
N ASP A 43 -3.97 -17.49 0.16
CA ASP A 43 -4.02 -18.07 1.50
C ASP A 43 -5.16 -17.56 2.39
N ASP A 44 -5.84 -16.48 1.98
CA ASP A 44 -6.98 -15.90 2.70
C ASP A 44 -8.34 -16.38 2.11
N VAL A 45 -8.41 -17.66 1.74
CA VAL A 45 -9.71 -18.31 1.48
C VAL A 45 -10.52 -18.31 2.78
N PRO A 46 -11.78 -17.84 2.78
CA PRO A 46 -12.60 -17.83 3.99
C PRO A 46 -12.66 -19.24 4.58
N ARG A 47 -12.57 -19.34 5.91
CA ARG A 47 -12.86 -20.59 6.61
C ARG A 47 -14.34 -20.89 6.43
N TRP A 48 -14.68 -21.73 5.46
CA TRP A 48 -16.06 -22.03 5.08
C TRP A 48 -16.91 -22.57 6.25
N ALA A 49 -16.27 -23.18 7.25
CA ALA A 49 -16.93 -23.66 8.47
C ALA A 49 -17.45 -22.54 9.39
N ASP A 50 -16.93 -21.32 9.27
CA ASP A 50 -17.30 -20.18 10.12
C ASP A 50 -18.56 -19.44 9.59
N PHE A 51 -19.08 -19.82 8.41
CA PHE A 51 -20.20 -19.16 7.75
C PHE A 51 -21.37 -20.14 7.57
N SER A 52 -22.59 -19.67 7.84
CA SER A 52 -23.81 -20.48 7.61
C SER A 52 -24.21 -20.54 6.13
N ASP A 53 -23.74 -19.60 5.32
CA ASP A 53 -24.01 -19.51 3.88
C ASP A 53 -22.69 -19.23 3.11
N PRO A 54 -22.29 -20.07 2.14
CA PRO A 54 -21.14 -19.84 1.27
C PRO A 54 -21.13 -18.48 0.56
N LEU A 55 -22.29 -17.93 0.19
CA LEU A 55 -22.38 -16.63 -0.46
C LEU A 55 -22.07 -15.47 0.50
N GLU A 56 -22.35 -15.65 1.80
CA GLU A 56 -22.04 -14.66 2.83
C GLU A 56 -20.52 -14.49 2.99
N ALA A 57 -19.77 -15.60 2.97
CA ALA A 57 -18.30 -15.60 3.05
C ALA A 57 -17.67 -14.82 1.89
N ILE A 58 -18.14 -15.07 0.67
CA ILE A 58 -17.69 -14.39 -0.55
C ILE A 58 -18.07 -12.90 -0.48
N GLY A 59 -19.30 -12.60 -0.06
CA GLY A 59 -19.79 -11.23 0.08
C GLY A 59 -19.02 -10.43 1.14
N ALA A 60 -18.68 -11.04 2.27
CA ALA A 60 -17.88 -10.43 3.33
C ALA A 60 -16.48 -10.06 2.83
N ARG A 61 -15.81 -10.98 2.12
CA ARG A 61 -14.50 -10.72 1.50
C ARG A 61 -14.56 -9.61 0.45
N ALA A 62 -15.56 -9.64 -0.43
CA ALA A 62 -15.74 -8.61 -1.45
C ALA A 62 -15.93 -7.23 -0.82
N ARG A 63 -16.71 -7.12 0.25
CA ARG A 63 -16.89 -5.87 1.01
C ARG A 63 -15.58 -5.40 1.66
N ALA A 64 -14.81 -6.30 2.27
CA ALA A 64 -13.51 -5.98 2.87
C ALA A 64 -12.54 -5.42 1.83
N HIS A 65 -12.41 -6.08 0.68
CA HIS A 65 -11.55 -5.63 -0.42
C HIS A 65 -11.99 -4.27 -0.98
N VAL A 66 -13.29 -4.02 -1.12
CA VAL A 66 -13.80 -2.69 -1.53
C VAL A 66 -13.48 -1.62 -0.49
N ARG A 67 -13.58 -1.93 0.82
CA ARG A 67 -13.22 -0.98 1.89
C ARG A 67 -11.73 -0.64 1.83
N GLU A 68 -10.86 -1.64 1.72
CA GLU A 68 -9.41 -1.44 1.65
C GLU A 68 -9.02 -0.59 0.43
N ARG A 69 -9.57 -0.91 -0.75
CA ARG A 69 -9.34 -0.13 -1.98
C ARG A 69 -9.83 1.31 -1.83
N ARG A 70 -10.96 1.55 -1.15
CA ARG A 70 -11.44 2.92 -0.87
C ARG A 70 -10.52 3.66 0.09
N GLU A 71 -9.97 2.99 1.10
CA GLU A 71 -9.01 3.58 2.04
C GLU A 71 -7.70 3.94 1.32
N GLN A 72 -7.20 3.07 0.45
CA GLN A 72 -6.03 3.34 -0.40
C GLN A 72 -6.27 4.53 -1.33
N MET A 73 -7.40 4.56 -2.05
CA MET A 73 -7.76 5.68 -2.94
C MET A 73 -7.88 7.01 -2.17
N ARG A 74 -8.40 7.00 -0.94
CA ARG A 74 -8.47 8.19 -0.08
C ARG A 74 -7.08 8.65 0.35
N ALA A 75 -6.20 7.71 0.68
CA ALA A 75 -4.82 8.00 1.03
C ALA A 75 -4.06 8.61 -0.17
N GLU A 76 -4.24 8.06 -1.37
CA GLU A 76 -3.67 8.59 -2.61
C GLU A 76 -4.22 9.99 -2.95
N ALA A 77 -5.54 10.19 -2.80
CA ALA A 77 -6.19 11.47 -3.05
C ALA A 77 -5.77 12.57 -2.06
N SER A 78 -5.34 12.19 -0.84
CA SER A 78 -4.89 13.15 0.17
C SER A 78 -3.55 13.82 -0.17
N GLY A 79 -2.81 13.30 -1.14
CA GLY A 79 -1.51 13.85 -1.54
C GLY A 79 -0.39 13.64 -0.52
N PHE A 80 -0.62 12.87 0.55
CA PHE A 80 0.38 12.51 1.54
C PHE A 80 1.08 11.20 1.18
N ASN A 81 2.41 11.19 1.24
CA ASN A 81 3.19 9.97 1.12
C ASN A 81 3.06 9.07 2.39
N PRO A 82 3.48 7.79 2.35
CA PRO A 82 3.32 6.89 3.49
C PRO A 82 4.02 7.35 4.78
N ALA A 83 5.14 8.08 4.69
CA ALA A 83 5.81 8.62 5.86
C ALA A 83 5.03 9.78 6.49
N GLU A 84 4.44 10.64 5.66
CA GLU A 84 3.56 11.73 6.08
C GLU A 84 2.27 11.20 6.72
N GLN A 85 1.67 10.14 6.16
CA GLN A 85 0.50 9.50 6.76
C GLN A 85 0.81 8.94 8.17
N ARG A 86 1.97 8.32 8.35
CA ARG A 86 2.44 7.89 9.69
C ARG A 86 2.63 9.09 10.62
N ALA A 87 3.20 10.19 10.14
CA ALA A 87 3.34 11.41 10.93
C ALA A 87 1.98 12.02 11.33
N LEU A 88 0.97 12.00 10.45
CA LEU A 88 -0.40 12.42 10.77
C LEU A 88 -0.97 11.54 11.90
N ASN A 89 -0.79 10.22 11.81
CA ASN A 89 -1.22 9.29 12.86
C ASN A 89 -0.51 9.56 14.20
N THR A 90 0.80 9.84 14.18
CA THR A 90 1.57 10.21 15.39
C THR A 90 1.00 11.47 16.06
N LEU A 91 0.56 12.45 15.27
CA LEU A 91 -0.06 13.68 15.79
C LEU A 91 -1.57 13.52 16.07
N GLY A 92 -2.18 12.39 15.69
CA GLY A 92 -3.61 12.14 15.78
C GLY A 92 -4.44 13.04 14.88
N LEU A 93 -3.92 13.35 13.68
CA LEU A 93 -4.58 14.18 12.68
C LEU A 93 -5.20 13.31 11.58
N ALA A 94 -6.34 13.78 11.04
CA ALA A 94 -6.98 13.16 9.90
C ALA A 94 -6.30 13.57 8.58
N LEU A 95 -6.56 12.83 7.50
CA LEU A 95 -6.00 13.08 6.17
C LEU A 95 -6.49 14.39 5.53
N ASP A 96 -7.57 14.97 6.03
CA ASP A 96 -8.14 16.26 5.62
C ASP A 96 -7.74 17.43 6.52
N ALA A 97 -6.78 17.21 7.43
CA ALA A 97 -6.30 18.26 8.31
C ALA A 97 -5.72 19.44 7.51
N ASP A 98 -5.96 20.65 8.00
CA ASP A 98 -5.41 21.88 7.44
C ASP A 98 -4.14 22.32 8.19
N ARG A 99 -3.40 23.28 7.62
CA ARG A 99 -2.13 23.76 8.19
C ARG A 99 -2.32 24.39 9.57
N LYS A 100 -3.50 24.98 9.83
CA LYS A 100 -3.87 25.54 11.13
C LYS A 100 -4.09 24.43 12.16
N GLY A 101 -4.79 23.36 11.78
CA GLY A 101 -4.99 22.16 12.58
C GLY A 101 -3.67 21.49 12.96
N LEU A 102 -2.74 21.37 12.01
CA LEU A 102 -1.39 20.86 12.26
C LEU A 102 -0.66 21.67 13.34
N ARG A 103 -0.62 23.00 13.20
CA ARG A 103 0.05 23.88 14.19
C ARG A 103 -0.60 23.81 15.56
N ARG A 104 -1.93 23.86 15.62
CA ARG A 104 -2.68 23.75 16.87
C ARG A 104 -2.33 22.44 17.57
N ARG A 105 -2.37 21.33 16.84
CA ARG A 105 -2.18 20.01 17.46
C ARG A 105 -0.75 19.79 17.92
N TYR A 106 0.22 20.28 17.16
CA TYR A 106 1.62 20.32 17.58
C TYR A 106 1.80 21.07 18.91
N THR A 107 1.29 22.30 19.03
CA THR A 107 1.41 23.08 20.26
C THR A 107 0.77 22.39 21.46
N GLU A 108 -0.41 21.78 21.27
CA GLU A 108 -1.09 21.02 22.32
C GLU A 108 -0.26 19.82 22.82
N LEU A 109 0.33 19.06 21.90
CA LEU A 109 1.13 17.88 22.23
C LEU A 109 2.47 18.24 22.86
N VAL A 110 3.13 19.29 22.36
CA VAL A 110 4.37 19.81 22.97
C VAL A 110 4.09 20.22 24.41
N ARG A 111 3.05 21.03 24.66
CA ARG A 111 2.69 21.45 26.01
C ARG A 111 2.41 20.27 26.94
N ARG A 112 1.78 19.20 26.42
CA ARG A 112 1.46 17.99 27.18
C ARG A 112 2.70 17.16 27.56
N PHE A 113 3.67 17.05 26.65
CA PHE A 113 4.85 16.20 26.85
C PHE A 113 6.10 16.95 27.31
N HIS A 114 6.05 18.28 27.42
CA HIS A 114 7.20 19.07 27.82
C HIS A 114 7.53 18.88 29.32
N PRO A 115 8.79 18.64 29.69
CA PRO A 115 9.19 18.40 31.08
C PRO A 115 8.93 19.61 31.99
N ASP A 116 9.02 20.84 31.45
CA ASP A 116 8.72 22.08 32.21
C ASP A 116 7.28 22.13 32.75
N HIS A 117 6.33 21.52 32.02
CA HIS A 117 4.93 21.43 32.47
C HIS A 117 4.67 20.19 33.34
N ASN A 118 5.58 19.22 33.32
CA ASN A 118 5.49 17.96 34.06
C ASN A 118 6.43 17.93 35.27
N GLY A 119 6.82 19.09 35.80
CA GLY A 119 7.65 19.19 37.00
C GLY A 119 9.07 18.63 36.85
N GLY A 120 9.60 18.60 35.62
CA GLY A 120 10.91 18.04 35.28
C GLY A 120 10.88 16.54 34.93
N ASP A 121 9.71 15.90 34.91
CA ASP A 121 9.59 14.51 34.50
C ASP A 121 9.93 14.34 33.01
N ARG A 122 10.97 13.53 32.74
CA ARG A 122 11.47 13.21 31.39
C ARG A 122 10.90 11.92 30.82
N SER A 123 9.96 11.27 31.51
CA SER A 123 9.30 10.04 31.04
C SER A 123 8.62 10.16 29.66
N HIS A 124 8.36 11.39 29.20
CA HIS A 124 7.69 11.69 27.93
C HIS A 124 8.63 12.22 26.84
N GLU A 125 9.94 12.29 27.07
CA GLU A 125 10.92 12.85 26.13
C GLU A 125 10.90 12.12 24.77
N GLY A 126 10.81 10.78 24.77
CA GLY A 126 10.71 10.01 23.53
C GLY A 126 9.45 10.32 22.71
N ARG A 127 8.31 10.54 23.37
CA ARG A 127 7.06 10.96 22.70
C ARG A 127 7.16 12.39 22.19
N LEU A 128 7.78 13.28 22.96
CA LEU A 128 8.02 14.67 22.53
C LEU A 128 8.87 14.70 21.26
N GLN A 129 9.93 13.90 21.19
CA GLN A 129 10.77 13.80 19.99
C GLN A 129 9.97 13.33 18.78
N GLN A 130 9.15 12.27 18.94
CA GLN A 130 8.29 11.77 17.85
C GLN A 130 7.31 12.85 17.34
N VAL A 131 6.74 13.66 18.24
CA VAL A 131 5.86 14.78 17.86
C VAL A 131 6.62 15.85 17.08
N VAL A 132 7.82 16.21 17.52
CA VAL A 132 8.67 17.20 16.83
C VAL A 132 9.06 16.71 15.44
N ASP A 133 9.50 15.46 15.32
CA ASP A 133 9.91 14.87 14.03
C ASP A 133 8.73 14.79 13.06
N ALA A 134 7.56 14.35 13.53
CA ALA A 134 6.33 14.30 12.74
C ALA A 134 5.93 15.69 12.23
N TYR A 135 5.98 16.72 13.08
CA TYR A 135 5.69 18.09 12.67
C TYR A 135 6.70 18.64 11.65
N GLN A 136 7.99 18.35 11.84
CA GLN A 136 9.03 18.80 10.92
C GLN A 136 8.91 18.18 9.52
N LEU A 137 8.44 16.93 9.44
CA LEU A 137 8.11 16.27 8.17
C LEU A 137 6.88 16.94 7.53
N LEU A 138 5.77 17.02 8.27
CA LEU A 138 4.50 17.51 7.75
C LEU A 138 4.51 18.99 7.36
N ARG A 139 5.28 19.85 8.03
CA ARG A 139 5.35 21.28 7.67
C ARG A 139 5.88 21.52 6.25
N ARG A 140 6.62 20.54 5.69
CA ARG A 140 7.24 20.56 4.36
C ARG A 140 6.43 19.76 3.32
N ALA A 141 5.38 19.05 3.75
CA ALA A 141 4.56 18.24 2.85
C ALA A 141 3.82 19.13 1.85
N ALA A 142 3.78 18.70 0.59
CA ALA A 142 3.13 19.43 -0.49
C ALA A 142 1.61 19.60 -0.27
N ALA A 143 0.98 18.66 0.42
CA ALA A 143 -0.45 18.73 0.77
C ALA A 143 -0.81 19.88 1.73
N PHE A 144 0.17 20.48 2.41
CA PHE A 144 -0.01 21.68 3.26
C PHE A 144 0.54 22.97 2.63
N ALA A 145 1.06 22.91 1.39
CA ALA A 145 1.57 24.08 0.67
C ALA A 145 0.44 25.03 0.29
#